data_AF-W2EVK8-F1
#
_entry.id   AF-W2EVK8-F1
#
_cell.length_a   1.000
_cell.length_b   1.000
_cell.length_c   1.000
_cell.angle_alpha   90.00
_cell.angle_beta   90.00
_cell.angle_gamma   90.00
#
_symmetry.space_group_name_H-M   'P 1'
#
loop_
_entity.id
_entity.type
_entity.pdbx_description
1 polymer ?
#
loop_
_entity_poly.entity_id
_entity_poly.type
_entity_poly.pdbx_seq_one_letter_code
_entity_poly.pdbx_strand_id
1 'polypeptide(L)'
;MDDEHLVDALASAPRRSTAHRELLRRGRSAVPAIQAGLGHAEEDVREQCCRLLDQLLVEEALDGLVAMLDDPSPKVRVAALHALACERCKQDACRPSEAAVLPPATRLLRGDPDAHVRAMAVELVASFAHSRQEAVEALIEAREHDPSPTVRKKAGWYAPGGVIHRRTAPRAGRATPRRAARSGTPGD
;
A
#
# COMPACT_ATOMS: atom_id res chain seq x y z
N MET A 1 11.04 -18.81 24.43
CA MET A 1 10.76 -18.85 22.99
C MET A 1 11.22 -17.52 22.42
N ASP A 2 12.32 -17.53 21.68
CA ASP A 2 12.86 -16.38 20.97
C ASP A 2 11.94 -15.99 19.79
N ASP A 3 12.28 -14.90 19.10
CA ASP A 3 11.48 -14.37 18.01
C ASP A 3 11.54 -15.26 16.75
N GLU A 4 12.66 -15.94 16.50
CA GLU A 4 12.83 -16.85 15.37
C GLU A 4 11.88 -18.05 15.48
N HIS A 5 11.80 -18.69 16.65
CA HIS A 5 10.84 -19.77 16.88
C HIS A 5 9.38 -19.31 16.77
N LEU A 6 9.08 -18.05 17.09
CA LEU A 6 7.74 -17.48 16.89
C LEU A 6 7.45 -17.28 15.41
N VAL A 7 8.42 -16.81 14.62
CA VAL A 7 8.29 -16.68 13.17
C VAL A 7 8.05 -18.03 12.52
N ASP A 8 8.81 -19.07 12.88
CA ASP A 8 8.61 -20.43 12.37
C ASP A 8 7.21 -20.97 12.74
N ALA A 9 6.71 -20.63 13.93
CA ALA A 9 5.39 -21.04 14.39
C ALA A 9 4.24 -20.41 13.57
N LEU A 10 4.49 -19.37 12.77
CA LEU A 10 3.51 -18.77 11.85
C LEU A 10 3.09 -19.74 10.73
N ALA A 11 3.97 -20.67 10.34
CA ALA A 11 3.64 -21.69 9.33
C ALA A 11 2.45 -22.57 9.79
N SER A 12 2.38 -22.86 11.08
CA SER A 12 1.44 -23.80 11.66
C SER A 12 0.12 -23.14 12.04
N ALA A 13 -0.98 -23.40 11.31
CA ALA A 13 -2.29 -22.81 11.58
C ALA A 13 -2.76 -22.84 13.07
N PRO A 14 -2.57 -23.93 13.84
CA PRO A 14 -2.91 -23.95 15.27
C PRO A 14 -2.11 -22.98 16.14
N ARG A 15 -0.87 -22.66 15.74
CA ARG A 15 0.08 -21.85 16.50
C ARG A 15 0.16 -20.41 15.99
N ARG A 16 -0.18 -20.20 14.72
CA ARG A 16 -0.08 -18.93 13.99
C ARG A 16 -0.70 -17.76 14.74
N SER A 17 -1.94 -17.88 15.19
CA SER A 17 -2.64 -16.79 15.89
C SER A 17 -1.96 -16.39 17.20
N THR A 18 -1.41 -17.35 17.92
CA THR A 18 -0.67 -17.10 19.17
C THR A 18 0.69 -16.49 18.90
N ALA A 19 1.42 -17.03 17.91
CA ALA A 19 2.71 -16.50 17.49
C ALA A 19 2.61 -15.06 16.96
N HIS A 20 1.63 -14.79 16.09
CA HIS A 20 1.34 -13.46 15.55
C HIS A 20 1.08 -12.46 16.68
N ARG A 21 0.20 -12.80 17.62
CA ARG A 21 -0.14 -11.92 18.75
C ARG A 21 1.06 -11.64 19.64
N GLU A 22 1.89 -12.66 19.87
CA GLU A 22 3.10 -12.51 20.69
C GLU A 22 4.15 -11.63 20.01
N LEU A 23 4.37 -11.80 18.69
CA LEU A 23 5.26 -10.94 17.90
C LEU A 23 4.79 -9.47 17.93
N LEU A 24 3.48 -9.22 17.80
CA LEU A 24 2.93 -7.87 17.97
C LEU A 24 3.15 -7.31 19.38
N ARG A 25 2.97 -8.14 20.42
CA ARG A 25 3.19 -7.72 21.81
C ARG A 25 4.63 -7.31 22.06
N ARG A 26 5.59 -7.97 21.40
CA ARG A 26 7.02 -7.63 21.45
C ARG A 26 7.34 -6.37 20.65
N GLY A 27 6.56 -6.08 19.62
CA GLY A 27 6.63 -4.83 18.88
C GLY A 27 7.97 -4.65 18.15
N ARG A 28 8.60 -3.49 18.32
CA ARG A 28 9.84 -3.13 17.60
C ARG A 28 11.00 -4.11 17.83
N SER A 29 11.07 -4.77 18.99
CA SER A 29 12.17 -5.71 19.26
C SER A 29 12.13 -6.96 18.37
N ALA A 30 10.94 -7.35 17.91
CA ALA A 30 10.74 -8.53 17.06
C ALA A 30 10.92 -8.24 15.57
N VAL A 31 11.03 -6.96 15.18
CA VAL A 31 11.13 -6.53 13.79
C VAL A 31 12.26 -7.24 13.02
N PRO A 32 13.49 -7.37 13.55
CA PRO A 32 14.56 -8.03 12.81
C PRO A 32 14.22 -9.47 12.44
N ALA A 33 13.59 -10.22 13.35
CA ALA A 33 13.15 -11.60 13.08
C ALA A 33 12.00 -11.63 12.08
N ILE A 34 11.04 -10.71 12.19
CA ILE A 34 9.91 -10.62 11.25
C ILE A 34 10.40 -10.28 9.84
N GLN A 35 11.37 -9.36 9.72
CA GLN A 35 12.01 -9.02 8.44
C GLN A 35 12.76 -10.22 7.85
N ALA A 36 13.51 -10.98 8.66
CA ALA A 36 14.14 -12.22 8.21
C ALA A 36 13.10 -13.23 7.70
N GLY A 37 11.92 -13.29 8.34
CA GLY A 37 10.80 -14.14 7.93
C GLY A 37 10.20 -13.81 6.56
N LEU A 38 10.48 -12.64 5.96
CA LEU A 38 10.11 -12.34 4.57
C LEU A 38 10.85 -13.24 3.56
N GLY A 39 12.00 -13.81 3.95
CA GLY A 39 12.74 -14.78 3.13
C GLY A 39 12.41 -16.24 3.43
N HIS A 40 11.40 -16.52 4.26
CA HIS A 40 11.10 -17.87 4.72
C HIS A 40 10.56 -18.78 3.58
N ALA A 41 10.87 -20.08 3.63
CA ALA A 41 10.47 -21.04 2.59
C ALA A 41 8.94 -21.17 2.45
N GLU A 42 8.24 -21.20 3.58
CA GLU A 42 6.77 -21.31 3.65
C GLU A 42 6.08 -19.97 3.33
N GLU A 43 5.13 -19.99 2.39
CA GLU A 43 4.35 -18.79 1.99
C GLU A 43 3.53 -18.20 3.14
N ASP A 44 2.99 -19.05 4.02
CA ASP A 44 2.16 -18.62 5.14
C ASP A 44 2.98 -17.77 6.13
N VAL A 45 4.27 -18.08 6.32
CA VAL A 45 5.18 -17.29 7.17
C VAL A 45 5.43 -15.93 6.53
N ARG A 46 5.80 -15.90 5.24
CA ARG A 46 6.05 -14.65 4.51
C ARG A 46 4.82 -13.74 4.51
N GLU A 47 3.64 -14.32 4.32
CA GLU A 47 2.35 -13.60 4.37
C GLU A 47 2.10 -12.99 5.75
N GLN A 48 2.27 -13.77 6.82
CA GLN A 48 2.09 -13.26 8.19
C GLN A 48 3.13 -12.19 8.53
N CYS A 49 4.38 -12.34 8.09
CA CYS A 49 5.40 -11.31 8.27
C CYS A 49 5.02 -9.99 7.58
N CYS A 50 4.48 -10.02 6.36
CA CYS A 50 3.97 -8.82 5.70
C CYS A 50 2.88 -8.13 6.54
N ARG A 51 1.93 -8.92 7.07
CA ARG A 51 0.83 -8.41 7.92
C ARG A 51 1.33 -7.84 9.26
N LEU A 52 2.34 -8.46 9.86
CA LEU A 52 2.96 -7.98 11.10
C LEU A 52 3.66 -6.64 10.86
N LEU A 53 4.42 -6.50 9.77
CA LEU A 53 5.12 -5.26 9.43
C LEU A 53 4.15 -4.12 9.11
N ASP A 54 3.04 -4.40 8.44
CA ASP A 54 1.93 -3.45 8.26
C ASP A 54 1.37 -2.95 9.60
N GLN A 55 1.18 -3.84 10.57
CA GLN A 55 0.65 -3.48 11.89
C GLN A 55 1.65 -2.73 12.78
N LEU A 56 2.96 -3.00 12.60
CA LEU A 56 4.02 -2.39 13.41
C LEU A 56 4.51 -1.04 12.86
N LEU A 57 4.12 -0.66 11.64
CA LEU A 57 4.39 0.65 11.04
C LEU A 57 5.87 1.00 10.95
N VAL A 58 6.66 0.05 10.47
CA VAL A 58 8.13 0.13 10.53
C VAL A 58 8.67 0.57 9.17
N GLU A 59 9.28 1.75 9.12
CA GLU A 59 9.80 2.35 7.87
C GLU A 59 10.97 1.54 7.31
N GLU A 60 11.79 0.98 8.20
CA GLU A 60 12.94 0.14 7.89
C GLU A 60 12.53 -1.15 7.16
N ALA A 61 11.24 -1.51 7.16
CA ALA A 61 10.71 -2.69 6.50
C ALA A 61 10.08 -2.41 5.12
N LEU A 62 10.05 -1.15 4.68
CA LEU A 62 9.43 -0.77 3.41
C LEU A 62 10.09 -1.45 2.21
N ASP A 63 11.42 -1.48 2.14
CA ASP A 63 12.13 -2.13 1.03
C ASP A 63 11.85 -3.63 0.97
N GLY A 64 11.77 -4.29 2.14
CA GLY A 64 11.37 -5.69 2.25
C GLY A 64 9.94 -5.92 1.75
N LEU A 65 9.00 -5.06 2.13
CA LEU A 65 7.61 -5.12 1.65
C LEU A 65 7.49 -4.86 0.15
N VAL A 66 8.29 -3.95 -0.42
CA VAL A 66 8.35 -3.71 -1.86
C VAL A 66 8.85 -4.95 -2.60
N ALA A 67 9.87 -5.63 -2.08
CA ALA A 67 10.35 -6.89 -2.66
C ALA A 67 9.29 -8.00 -2.67
N MET A 68 8.40 -8.02 -1.68
CA MET A 68 7.30 -9.00 -1.61
C MET A 68 6.21 -8.79 -2.66
N LEU A 69 6.23 -7.70 -3.42
CA LEU A 69 5.40 -7.53 -4.61
C LEU A 69 5.76 -8.51 -5.75
N ASP A 70 6.95 -9.11 -5.71
CA ASP A 70 7.41 -10.11 -6.66
C ASP A 70 7.38 -11.55 -6.11
N ASP A 71 6.76 -11.76 -4.94
CA ASP A 71 6.65 -13.08 -4.36
C ASP A 71 5.88 -14.05 -5.26
N PRO A 72 6.29 -15.33 -5.39
CA PRO A 72 5.55 -16.30 -6.19
C PRO A 72 4.12 -16.53 -5.68
N SER A 73 3.86 -16.37 -4.39
CA SER A 73 2.55 -16.58 -3.79
C SER A 73 1.65 -15.34 -3.95
N PRO A 74 0.45 -15.48 -4.55
CA PRO A 74 -0.49 -14.35 -4.64
C PRO A 74 -0.95 -13.85 -3.27
N LYS A 75 -0.97 -14.71 -2.24
CA LYS A 75 -1.31 -14.30 -0.86
C LYS A 75 -0.30 -13.31 -0.30
N VAL A 76 0.99 -13.58 -0.53
CA VAL A 76 2.09 -12.71 -0.08
C VAL A 76 2.05 -11.39 -0.84
N ARG A 77 1.87 -11.41 -2.17
CA ARG A 77 1.72 -10.17 -2.96
C ARG A 77 0.54 -9.31 -2.50
N VAL A 78 -0.60 -9.92 -2.16
CA VAL A 78 -1.75 -9.20 -1.58
C VAL A 78 -1.42 -8.58 -0.22
N ALA A 79 -0.76 -9.33 0.66
CA ALA A 79 -0.36 -8.82 1.98
C ALA A 79 0.62 -7.66 1.86
N ALA A 80 1.59 -7.75 0.94
CA ALA A 80 2.53 -6.69 0.63
C ALA A 80 1.84 -5.43 0.06
N LEU A 81 0.97 -5.60 -0.93
CA LEU A 81 0.19 -4.48 -1.47
C LEU A 81 -0.68 -3.81 -0.40
N HIS A 82 -1.30 -4.59 0.50
CA HIS A 82 -2.08 -4.05 1.61
C HIS A 82 -1.22 -3.18 2.53
N ALA A 83 -0.05 -3.69 2.94
CA ALA A 83 0.91 -2.96 3.78
C ALA A 83 1.37 -1.64 3.14
N LEU A 84 1.57 -1.66 1.82
CA LEU A 84 2.01 -0.49 1.06
C LEU A 84 0.87 0.51 0.80
N ALA A 85 -0.37 0.05 0.60
CA ALA A 85 -1.52 0.89 0.28
C ALA A 85 -2.20 1.52 1.51
N CYS A 86 -2.05 0.95 2.70
CA CYS A 86 -2.83 1.36 3.87
C CYS A 86 -2.40 2.74 4.40
N GLU A 87 -3.07 3.81 3.95
CA GLU A 87 -2.85 5.17 4.45
C GLU A 87 -3.36 5.36 5.89
N ARG A 88 -4.33 4.56 6.32
CA ARG A 88 -4.94 4.66 7.66
C ARG A 88 -3.99 4.21 8.78
N CYS A 89 -2.97 3.44 8.40
CA CYS A 89 -1.90 2.97 9.26
C CYS A 89 -0.76 4.00 9.38
N LYS A 90 -0.64 4.99 8.48
CA LYS A 90 0.55 5.83 8.32
C LYS A 90 0.36 7.23 8.91
N GLN A 91 0.64 7.41 10.21
CA GLN A 91 0.90 8.76 10.76
C GLN A 91 2.28 9.24 10.26
N ASP A 92 2.26 10.29 9.43
CA ASP A 92 3.30 11.25 9.00
C ASP A 92 4.76 10.85 8.64
N ALA A 93 5.23 9.60 8.82
CA ALA A 93 6.62 9.23 8.48
C ALA A 93 6.78 8.02 7.54
N CYS A 94 5.90 7.00 7.62
CA CYS A 94 6.10 5.73 6.91
C CYS A 94 5.43 5.70 5.53
N ARG A 95 5.73 6.66 4.66
CA ARG A 95 5.25 6.66 3.26
C ARG A 95 6.35 6.11 2.35
N PRO A 96 6.13 4.98 1.66
CA PRO A 96 7.10 4.53 0.68
C PRO A 96 7.25 5.59 -0.41
N SER A 97 8.48 5.76 -0.89
CA SER A 97 8.76 6.62 -2.04
C SER A 97 7.89 6.19 -3.21
N GLU A 98 7.16 7.14 -3.80
CA GLU A 98 6.32 6.91 -4.97
C GLU A 98 7.07 6.15 -6.07
N ALA A 99 8.33 6.55 -6.32
CA ALA A 99 9.19 5.94 -7.33
C ALA A 99 9.47 4.44 -7.07
N ALA A 100 9.41 4.01 -5.80
CA ALA A 100 9.63 2.62 -5.42
C ALA A 100 8.35 1.76 -5.55
N VAL A 101 7.16 2.35 -5.35
CA VAL A 101 5.90 1.57 -5.27
C VAL A 101 5.00 1.68 -6.49
N LEU A 102 4.98 2.81 -7.19
CA LEU A 102 4.05 3.02 -8.29
C LEU A 102 4.37 2.10 -9.49
N PRO A 103 5.63 1.98 -9.97
CA PRO A 103 5.94 1.09 -11.09
C PRO A 103 5.60 -0.40 -10.83
N PRO A 104 5.99 -1.03 -9.69
CA PRO A 104 5.61 -2.42 -9.44
C PRO A 104 4.11 -2.59 -9.22
N ALA A 105 3.42 -1.64 -8.56
CA ALA A 105 1.97 -1.70 -8.41
C ALA A 105 1.23 -1.63 -9.75
N THR A 106 1.64 -0.75 -10.65
CA THR A 106 1.10 -0.64 -12.02
C THR A 106 1.34 -1.91 -12.82
N ARG A 107 2.54 -2.52 -12.73
CA ARG A 107 2.85 -3.81 -13.37
C ARG A 107 1.91 -4.92 -12.86
N LEU A 108 1.73 -5.03 -11.55
CA LEU A 108 0.81 -6.01 -10.97
C LEU A 108 -0.63 -5.77 -11.42
N LEU A 109 -1.10 -4.53 -11.41
CA LEU A 109 -2.44 -4.18 -11.88
C LEU A 109 -2.68 -4.58 -13.35
N ARG A 110 -1.67 -4.44 -14.22
CA ARG A 110 -1.80 -4.78 -15.65
C ARG A 110 -1.67 -6.26 -15.96
N GLY A 111 -0.84 -6.99 -15.20
CA GLY A 111 -0.34 -8.29 -15.64
C GLY A 111 -0.40 -9.42 -14.63
N ASP A 112 -0.78 -9.18 -13.37
CA ASP A 112 -0.81 -10.28 -12.40
C ASP A 112 -1.88 -11.32 -12.79
N PRO A 113 -1.57 -12.62 -12.82
CA PRO A 113 -2.55 -13.65 -13.15
C PRO A 113 -3.72 -13.69 -12.16
N ASP A 114 -3.49 -13.34 -10.90
CA ASP A 114 -4.48 -13.38 -9.84
C ASP A 114 -5.30 -12.08 -9.79
N ALA A 115 -6.61 -12.21 -9.98
CA ALA A 115 -7.51 -11.05 -9.99
C ALA A 115 -7.62 -10.34 -8.63
N HIS A 116 -7.36 -11.04 -7.52
CA HIS A 116 -7.34 -10.43 -6.20
C HIS A 116 -6.09 -9.56 -6.01
N VAL A 117 -4.93 -10.02 -6.49
CA VAL A 117 -3.71 -9.20 -6.55
C VAL A 117 -3.96 -7.94 -7.37
N ARG A 118 -4.52 -8.06 -8.58
CA ARG A 118 -4.86 -6.88 -9.42
C ARG A 118 -5.84 -5.94 -8.71
N ALA A 119 -6.87 -6.47 -8.07
CA ALA A 119 -7.82 -5.67 -7.29
C ALA A 119 -7.17 -4.95 -6.11
N MET A 120 -6.17 -5.54 -5.47
CA MET A 120 -5.42 -4.87 -4.40
C MET A 120 -4.45 -3.82 -4.97
N ALA A 121 -3.83 -4.09 -6.12
CA ALA A 121 -2.98 -3.12 -6.81
C ALA A 121 -3.74 -1.85 -7.20
N VAL A 122 -5.05 -1.94 -7.53
CA VAL A 122 -5.91 -0.77 -7.71
C VAL A 122 -5.85 0.18 -6.51
N GLU A 123 -5.85 -0.32 -5.27
CA GLU A 123 -5.84 0.54 -4.09
C GLU A 123 -4.52 1.29 -3.94
N LEU A 124 -3.39 0.60 -4.16
CA LEU A 124 -2.07 1.21 -4.10
C LEU A 124 -1.86 2.22 -5.22
N VAL A 125 -2.24 1.90 -6.46
CA VAL A 125 -2.15 2.83 -7.59
C VAL A 125 -3.06 4.05 -7.36
N ALA A 126 -4.24 3.85 -6.76
CA ALA A 126 -5.20 4.91 -6.51
C ALA A 126 -4.73 5.98 -5.50
N SER A 127 -3.77 5.69 -4.63
CA SER A 127 -3.19 6.73 -3.75
C SER A 127 -2.46 7.82 -4.56
N PHE A 128 -2.06 7.51 -5.80
CA PHE A 128 -1.38 8.43 -6.72
C PHE A 128 -2.30 9.00 -7.81
N ALA A 129 -3.61 8.68 -7.79
CA ALA A 129 -4.55 9.07 -8.84
C ALA A 129 -4.76 10.59 -8.98
N HIS A 130 -4.44 11.38 -7.94
CA HIS A 130 -4.58 12.84 -7.97
C HIS A 130 -3.28 13.59 -8.28
N SER A 131 -2.15 12.88 -8.32
CA SER A 131 -0.82 13.48 -8.50
C SER A 131 -0.07 12.95 -9.71
N ARG A 132 -0.42 11.76 -10.22
CA ARG A 132 0.33 11.07 -11.28
C ARG A 132 -0.59 10.62 -12.41
N GLN A 133 -0.26 11.10 -13.61
CA GLN A 133 -0.98 10.76 -14.84
C GLN A 133 -0.90 9.26 -15.14
N GLU A 134 0.25 8.62 -14.93
CA GLU A 134 0.43 7.17 -15.12
C GLU A 134 -0.55 6.35 -14.26
N ALA A 135 -0.77 6.76 -13.00
CA ALA A 135 -1.71 6.08 -12.11
C ALA A 135 -3.15 6.20 -12.62
N VAL A 136 -3.53 7.38 -13.12
CA VAL A 136 -4.85 7.62 -13.74
C VAL A 136 -5.06 6.72 -14.95
N GLU A 137 -4.07 6.66 -15.85
CA GLU A 137 -4.12 5.85 -17.06
C GLU A 137 -4.27 4.35 -16.73
N ALA A 138 -3.48 3.86 -15.77
CA ALA A 138 -3.57 2.47 -15.32
C ALA A 138 -4.94 2.12 -14.73
N LEU A 139 -5.57 3.04 -13.98
CA LEU A 139 -6.91 2.85 -13.42
C LEU A 139 -8.01 2.88 -14.50
N ILE A 140 -7.87 3.73 -15.52
CA ILE A 140 -8.79 3.78 -16.66
C ILE A 140 -8.67 2.48 -17.48
N GLU A 141 -7.44 2.06 -17.76
CA GLU A 141 -7.15 0.82 -18.49
C GLU A 141 -7.76 -0.39 -17.77
N ALA A 142 -7.51 -0.54 -16.47
CA ALA A 142 -8.07 -1.62 -15.67
C ALA A 142 -9.60 -1.56 -15.57
N ARG A 143 -10.20 -0.36 -15.52
CA ARG A 143 -11.66 -0.20 -15.53
C ARG A 143 -12.28 -0.72 -16.82
N GLU A 144 -11.62 -0.51 -17.96
CA GLU A 144 -12.17 -0.79 -19.28
C GLU A 144 -11.85 -2.21 -19.75
N HIS A 145 -10.65 -2.71 -19.46
CA HIS A 145 -10.11 -3.90 -20.11
C HIS A 145 -9.76 -5.05 -19.16
N ASP A 146 -9.82 -4.89 -17.83
CA ASP A 146 -9.47 -6.00 -16.94
C ASP A 146 -10.43 -7.19 -17.15
N PRO A 147 -9.92 -8.44 -17.25
CA PRO A 147 -10.77 -9.63 -17.44
C PRO A 147 -11.82 -9.81 -16.32
N SER A 148 -11.48 -9.42 -15.08
CA SER A 148 -12.32 -9.58 -13.91
C SER A 148 -13.32 -8.42 -13.76
N PRO A 149 -14.64 -8.69 -13.73
CA PRO A 149 -15.65 -7.66 -13.47
C PRO A 149 -15.46 -6.96 -12.13
N THR A 150 -14.94 -7.67 -11.12
CA THR A 150 -14.66 -7.12 -9.79
C THR A 150 -13.54 -6.09 -9.86
N VAL A 151 -12.47 -6.35 -10.61
CA VAL A 151 -11.37 -5.41 -10.80
C VAL A 151 -11.86 -4.18 -11.57
N ARG A 152 -12.59 -4.38 -12.68
CA ARG A 152 -13.17 -3.27 -13.46
C ARG A 152 -14.04 -2.34 -12.60
N LYS A 153 -14.93 -2.94 -11.79
CA LYS A 153 -15.81 -2.20 -10.87
C LYS A 153 -15.01 -1.39 -9.85
N LYS A 154 -14.00 -2.00 -9.25
CA LYS A 154 -13.14 -1.37 -8.24
C LYS A 154 -12.31 -0.24 -8.85
N ALA A 155 -11.64 -0.48 -9.97
CA ALA A 155 -10.92 0.52 -10.73
C ALA A 155 -11.83 1.70 -11.11
N GLY A 156 -13.07 1.43 -11.53
CA GLY A 156 -14.07 2.47 -11.81
C GLY A 156 -14.45 3.36 -10.63
N TRP A 157 -14.33 2.88 -9.38
CA TRP A 157 -14.54 3.74 -8.20
C TRP A 157 -13.41 4.75 -8.00
N TYR A 158 -12.18 4.39 -8.39
CA TYR A 158 -10.96 5.18 -8.19
C TYR A 158 -10.49 5.94 -9.43
N ALA A 159 -10.92 5.55 -10.63
CA ALA A 159 -10.66 6.30 -11.87
C ALA A 159 -11.39 7.67 -11.86
N PRO A 160 -10.95 8.65 -12.68
CA PRO A 160 -11.61 9.94 -12.79
C PRO A 160 -13.13 9.83 -13.00
N GLY A 161 -13.89 10.58 -12.20
CA GLY A 161 -15.36 10.51 -12.19
C GLY A 161 -15.95 9.37 -11.35
N GLY A 162 -15.12 8.50 -10.77
CA GLY A 162 -15.53 7.48 -9.80
C GLY A 162 -15.98 8.08 -8.46
N VAL A 163 -16.79 7.32 -7.72
CA VAL A 163 -17.33 7.76 -6.42
C VAL A 163 -16.20 8.04 -5.42
N ILE A 164 -15.20 7.15 -5.34
CA ILE A 164 -14.08 7.30 -4.40
C ILE A 164 -13.09 8.34 -4.90
N HIS A 165 -12.81 8.41 -6.21
CA HIS A 165 -11.98 9.46 -6.80
C HIS A 165 -12.50 10.86 -6.45
N ARG A 166 -13.80 11.12 -6.64
CA ARG A 166 -14.40 12.41 -6.26
C ARG A 166 -14.31 12.70 -4.76
N ARG A 167 -14.53 11.69 -3.92
CA ARG A 167 -14.50 11.84 -2.45
C ARG A 167 -13.09 12.13 -1.92
N THR A 168 -12.07 11.57 -2.56
CA THR A 168 -10.66 11.66 -2.15
C THR A 168 -9.92 12.82 -2.82
N ALA A 169 -10.54 13.49 -3.79
CA ALA A 169 -9.96 14.64 -4.47
C ALA A 169 -9.50 15.71 -3.47
N PRO A 170 -8.28 16.26 -3.62
CA PRO A 170 -7.82 17.37 -2.80
C PRO A 170 -8.84 18.49 -2.83
N ARG A 171 -9.22 19.02 -1.67
CA ARG A 171 -10.08 20.21 -1.61
C ARG A 171 -9.29 21.35 -2.27
N ALA A 172 -9.81 21.90 -3.37
CA ALA A 172 -9.28 23.13 -3.94
C ALA A 172 -9.19 24.18 -2.82
N GLY A 173 -7.97 24.65 -2.54
CA GLY A 173 -7.72 25.58 -1.45
C GLY A 173 -8.65 26.79 -1.56
N ARG A 174 -9.26 27.19 -0.43
CA ARG A 174 -9.80 28.55 -0.32
C ARG A 174 -8.67 29.50 -0.69
N ALA A 175 -8.77 30.15 -1.84
CA ALA A 175 -7.91 31.27 -2.17
C ALA A 175 -8.08 32.31 -1.06
N THR A 176 -7.04 32.51 -0.25
CA THR A 176 -6.92 33.66 0.63
C THR A 176 -7.08 34.90 -0.26
N PRO A 177 -8.02 35.82 0.02
CA PRO A 177 -8.14 37.02 -0.80
C PRO A 177 -6.81 37.78 -0.69
N ARG A 178 -6.14 37.94 -1.84
CA ARG A 178 -4.95 38.80 -1.97
C ARG A 178 -5.30 40.15 -1.34
N ARG A 179 -4.65 40.51 -0.23
CA ARG A 179 -4.68 41.88 0.29
C ARG A 179 -4.26 42.79 -0.87
N ALA A 180 -5.20 43.58 -1.36
CA ALA A 180 -4.94 44.60 -2.37
C ALA A 180 -3.81 45.49 -1.84
N ALA A 181 -2.68 45.51 -2.56
CA ALA A 181 -1.67 46.53 -2.38
C ALA A 181 -2.36 47.89 -2.63
N ARG A 182 -2.46 48.70 -1.58
CA ARG A 182 -2.83 50.11 -1.72
C ARG A 182 -1.70 50.77 -2.51
N SER A 183 -1.96 51.05 -3.78
CA SER A 183 -1.16 51.98 -4.56
C SER A 183 -1.22 53.34 -3.87
N GLY A 184 -0.12 53.71 -3.22
CA GLY A 184 0.13 55.09 -2.82
C GLY A 184 0.20 55.95 -4.09
N THR A 185 -0.66 56.94 -4.18
CA THR A 185 -0.57 58.04 -5.13
C THR A 185 0.63 58.94 -4.79
N PRO A 186 1.34 59.49 -5.79
CA PRO A 186 2.45 60.41 -5.55
C PRO A 186 1.92 61.79 -5.15
N GLY A 187 2.62 62.47 -4.24
CA GLY A 187 2.35 63.85 -3.84
C GLY A 187 3.64 64.66 -3.87
N ASP A 188 3.58 65.75 -4.64
CA ASP A 188 4.47 66.91 -4.82
C ASP A 188 5.90 66.72 -5.34
#